data_AF-A0A254SNL8-F1
#
_entry.id   AF-A0A254SNL8-F1
#
_cell.length_a   1.000
_cell.length_b   1.000
_cell.length_c   1.000
_cell.angle_alpha   90.00
_cell.angle_beta   90.00
_cell.angle_gamma   90.00
#
_symmetry.space_group_name_H-M   'P 1'
#
loop_
_entity.id
_entity.type
_entity.pdbx_description
1 polymer ?
#
loop_
_entity_poly.entity_id
_entity_poly.type
_entity_poly.pdbx_seq_one_letter_code
_entity_poly.pdbx_strand_id
1 'polypeptide(L)'
;MLKKIHNILGKLFLSGASFFWASCDSATSADKPSAFIDIDQELAKLTTTDTTGLRGKCVPSYRYCDVINGDNNYYDAQAHAASIAIKKLEEQHKDVPDYWYGYNGCYRDLLGHLGNAPVYGVPECPTDLTPCETDGSTYSVYNQVRIDDAYIEALLHNEKSYQETFKNTLEEINEGMEKCEAQ
;
A
#
# COMPACT_ATOMS: atom_id res chain seq x y z
N MET A 1 -40.63 49.69 -3.49
CA MET A 1 -39.74 48.71 -2.83
C MET A 1 -38.69 48.22 -3.83
N LEU A 2 -37.58 47.66 -3.36
CA LEU A 2 -36.35 47.43 -4.13
C LEU A 2 -36.02 45.92 -4.19
N LYS A 3 -35.27 45.49 -5.24
CA LYS A 3 -34.63 44.15 -5.49
C LYS A 3 -35.47 43.15 -6.30
N LYS A 4 -34.92 42.18 -7.08
CA LYS A 4 -33.62 41.91 -7.79
C LYS A 4 -33.87 40.65 -8.67
N ILE A 5 -33.14 40.29 -9.72
CA ILE A 5 -32.32 40.98 -10.75
C ILE A 5 -32.30 40.01 -11.98
N HIS A 6 -32.68 40.43 -13.18
CA HIS A 6 -31.79 40.59 -14.36
C HIS A 6 -30.71 39.52 -14.62
N ASN A 7 -30.90 38.80 -15.74
CA ASN A 7 -29.96 38.69 -16.88
C ASN A 7 -28.68 37.81 -16.72
N ILE A 8 -28.18 37.11 -17.75
CA ILE A 8 -28.65 36.86 -19.13
C ILE A 8 -27.97 35.58 -19.70
N LEU A 9 -28.55 35.03 -20.77
CA LEU A 9 -28.03 34.08 -21.79
C LEU A 9 -26.52 33.68 -21.66
N GLY A 10 -26.10 32.42 -21.78
CA GLY A 10 -26.70 31.29 -22.51
C GLY A 10 -26.23 31.27 -23.98
N LYS A 11 -26.07 30.06 -24.56
CA LYS A 11 -25.75 29.79 -25.99
C LYS A 11 -24.28 30.02 -26.40
N LEU A 12 -23.66 29.31 -27.34
CA LEU A 12 -23.98 28.06 -28.09
C LEU A 12 -22.67 27.51 -28.71
N PHE A 13 -22.65 26.20 -28.98
CA PHE A 13 -21.95 25.51 -30.09
C PHE A 13 -20.44 25.22 -30.09
N LEU A 14 -20.17 23.92 -30.31
CA LEU A 14 -18.98 23.42 -31.01
C LEU A 14 -19.01 23.89 -32.47
N SER A 15 -17.86 24.34 -32.99
CA SER A 15 -17.27 23.95 -34.28
C SER A 15 -16.10 24.88 -34.63
N GLY A 16 -15.00 24.35 -35.18
CA GLY A 16 -13.92 25.19 -35.69
C GLY A 16 -12.54 24.54 -35.60
N ALA A 17 -12.27 23.56 -36.48
CA ALA A 17 -10.89 23.14 -36.73
C ALA A 17 -10.15 24.30 -37.44
N SER A 18 -9.21 24.92 -36.74
CA SER A 18 -8.33 25.97 -37.28
C SER A 18 -6.90 25.45 -37.25
N PHE A 19 -6.44 24.90 -38.37
CA PHE A 19 -5.02 24.63 -38.57
C PHE A 19 -4.25 25.95 -38.64
N PHE A 20 -3.49 26.26 -37.59
CA PHE A 20 -2.42 27.26 -37.65
C PHE A 20 -1.08 26.53 -37.59
N TRP A 21 -0.35 26.55 -38.71
CA TRP A 21 1.07 26.20 -38.78
C TRP A 21 1.89 27.51 -38.91
N ALA A 22 3.13 27.47 -38.41
CA ALA A 22 3.98 28.61 -38.01
C ALA A 22 3.50 29.29 -36.71
N SER A 23 4.28 29.34 -35.63
CA SER A 23 5.75 29.30 -35.53
C SER A 23 6.30 28.03 -34.87
N CYS A 24 7.54 27.66 -35.20
CA CYS A 24 8.35 26.79 -34.33
C CYS A 24 8.70 27.57 -33.06
N ASP A 25 8.15 27.15 -31.93
CA ASP A 25 8.82 27.31 -30.63
C ASP A 25 8.91 25.94 -29.96
N SER A 26 10.13 25.55 -29.65
CA SER A 26 10.48 24.19 -29.24
C SER A 26 10.24 23.97 -27.76
N ALA A 27 8.98 23.70 -27.38
CA ALA A 27 8.65 23.07 -26.10
C ALA A 27 7.22 22.49 -26.09
N THR A 28 7.00 21.38 -26.80
CA THR A 28 6.24 20.30 -26.12
C THR A 28 7.13 19.85 -24.96
N SER A 29 6.94 20.47 -23.80
CA SER A 29 7.31 19.86 -22.54
C SER A 29 6.65 18.49 -22.55
N ALA A 30 7.45 17.43 -22.73
CA ALA A 30 6.97 16.10 -22.43
C ALA A 30 6.69 16.14 -20.92
N ASP A 31 5.41 16.14 -20.54
CA ASP A 31 5.00 16.09 -19.14
C ASP A 31 5.78 14.94 -18.50
N LYS A 32 6.65 15.28 -17.53
CA LYS A 32 7.39 14.25 -16.81
C LYS A 32 6.35 13.30 -16.23
N PRO A 33 6.51 11.97 -16.40
CA PRO A 33 5.59 11.03 -15.77
C PRO A 33 5.59 11.33 -14.27
N SER A 34 4.41 11.67 -13.72
CA SER A 34 4.29 12.08 -12.32
C SER A 34 4.74 10.96 -11.39
N ALA A 35 5.45 11.32 -10.31
CA ALA A 35 5.82 10.39 -9.26
C ALA A 35 4.59 9.78 -8.55
N PHE A 36 3.42 10.43 -8.65
CA PHE A 36 2.19 10.00 -7.98
C PHE A 36 1.86 8.51 -8.22
N ILE A 37 1.61 7.81 -7.13
CA ILE A 37 1.20 6.41 -7.08
C ILE A 37 -0.33 6.36 -6.99
N ASP A 38 -0.98 5.64 -7.89
CA ASP A 38 -2.42 5.39 -7.85
C ASP A 38 -2.72 4.39 -6.72
N ILE A 39 -3.12 4.92 -5.57
CA ILE A 39 -3.31 4.15 -4.34
C ILE A 39 -4.45 3.13 -4.49
N ASP A 40 -5.53 3.49 -5.19
CA ASP A 40 -6.65 2.57 -5.43
C ASP A 40 -6.21 1.41 -6.35
N GLN A 41 -5.38 1.70 -7.36
CA GLN A 41 -4.78 0.67 -8.22
C GLN A 41 -3.84 -0.27 -7.45
N GLU A 42 -3.02 0.25 -6.52
CA GLU A 42 -2.12 -0.58 -5.70
C GLU A 42 -2.89 -1.40 -4.66
N LEU A 43 -3.89 -0.81 -3.98
CA LEU A 43 -4.78 -1.51 -3.05
C LEU A 43 -5.53 -2.66 -3.73
N ALA A 44 -5.98 -2.48 -4.97
CA ALA A 44 -6.66 -3.52 -5.75
C ALA A 44 -5.78 -4.75 -6.09
N LYS A 45 -4.45 -4.69 -5.86
CA LYS A 45 -3.53 -5.83 -6.02
C LYS A 45 -3.41 -6.67 -4.75
N LEU A 46 -3.88 -6.17 -3.60
CA LEU A 46 -3.84 -6.89 -2.33
C LEU A 46 -4.94 -7.97 -2.30
N THR A 47 -4.53 -9.22 -2.08
CA THR A 47 -5.46 -10.35 -1.94
C THR A 47 -5.98 -10.42 -0.51
N THR A 48 -7.30 -10.53 -0.34
CA THR A 48 -7.93 -10.90 0.93
C THR A 48 -8.00 -12.42 1.06
N THR A 49 -7.88 -12.95 2.28
CA THR A 49 -8.01 -14.39 2.53
C THR A 49 -9.49 -14.80 2.57
N ASP A 50 -9.85 -15.80 1.77
CA ASP A 50 -11.14 -16.48 1.93
C ASP A 50 -11.13 -17.31 3.23
N THR A 51 -11.90 -16.86 4.22
CA THR A 51 -12.05 -17.53 5.51
C THR A 51 -13.09 -18.65 5.48
N THR A 52 -13.76 -18.87 4.35
CA THR A 52 -14.82 -19.86 4.19
C THR A 52 -14.33 -21.28 4.49
N GLY A 53 -14.90 -21.89 5.52
CA GLY A 53 -14.53 -23.24 5.95
C GLY A 53 -13.09 -23.35 6.46
N LEU A 54 -12.48 -22.28 6.97
CA LEU A 54 -11.24 -22.37 7.76
C LEU A 54 -11.46 -22.97 9.15
N ARG A 55 -12.57 -22.60 9.82
CA ARG A 55 -12.93 -23.06 11.17
C ARG A 55 -12.86 -24.59 11.27
N GLY A 56 -12.14 -25.09 12.27
CA GLY A 56 -11.93 -26.52 12.53
C GLY A 56 -10.81 -27.19 11.72
N LYS A 57 -10.22 -26.51 10.72
CA LYS A 57 -8.99 -27.01 10.06
C LYS A 57 -7.80 -26.91 11.01
N CYS A 58 -6.77 -27.71 10.74
CA CYS A 58 -5.55 -27.77 11.54
C CYS A 58 -4.45 -26.89 10.95
N VAL A 59 -3.81 -26.10 11.82
CA VAL A 59 -2.59 -25.33 11.51
C VAL A 59 -1.52 -25.60 12.57
N PRO A 60 -0.22 -25.51 12.26
CA PRO A 60 0.84 -25.58 13.27
C PRO A 60 0.66 -24.46 14.32
N SER A 61 0.89 -24.73 15.60
CA SER A 61 0.71 -23.73 16.67
C SER A 61 1.49 -22.44 16.43
N TYR A 62 2.71 -22.50 15.88
CA TYR A 62 3.48 -21.29 15.58
C TYR A 62 2.76 -20.39 14.55
N ARG A 63 2.12 -20.97 13.52
CA ARG A 63 1.31 -20.21 12.55
C ARG A 63 0.06 -19.59 13.18
N TYR A 64 -0.51 -20.26 14.18
CA TYR A 64 -1.58 -19.69 14.98
C TYR A 64 -1.08 -18.47 15.76
N CYS A 65 0.06 -18.59 16.43
CA CYS A 65 0.70 -17.49 17.15
C CYS A 65 1.07 -16.31 16.24
N ASP A 66 1.69 -16.55 15.09
CA ASP A 66 2.03 -15.51 14.09
C ASP A 66 0.81 -14.65 13.76
N VAL A 67 -0.35 -15.28 13.54
CA VAL A 67 -1.62 -14.61 13.20
C VAL A 67 -2.25 -13.89 14.39
N ILE A 68 -2.27 -14.49 15.59
CA ILE A 68 -2.81 -13.80 16.77
C ILE A 68 -1.98 -12.57 17.14
N ASN A 69 -0.65 -12.68 17.06
CA ASN A 69 0.27 -11.60 17.43
C ASN A 69 0.27 -10.48 16.39
N GLY A 70 -0.03 -10.80 15.12
CA GLY A 70 0.01 -9.85 14.01
C GLY A 70 1.41 -9.29 13.75
N ASP A 71 2.45 -10.05 14.14
CA ASP A 71 3.84 -9.61 14.15
C ASP A 71 4.25 -9.04 12.79
N ASN A 72 4.93 -7.88 12.84
CA ASN A 72 5.49 -7.14 11.70
C ASN A 72 4.51 -6.59 10.64
N ASN A 73 3.19 -6.90 10.66
CA ASN A 73 2.24 -6.44 9.63
C ASN A 73 2.32 -4.93 9.31
N TYR A 74 2.50 -4.07 10.33
CA TYR A 74 2.70 -2.64 10.14
C TYR A 74 3.96 -2.32 9.33
N TYR A 75 5.10 -2.91 9.70
CA TYR A 75 6.39 -2.68 9.04
C TYR A 75 6.45 -3.33 7.65
N ASP A 76 5.81 -4.49 7.48
CA ASP A 76 5.69 -5.17 6.18
C ASP A 76 4.81 -4.37 5.21
N ALA A 77 3.75 -3.73 5.70
CA ALA A 77 2.92 -2.80 4.93
C ALA A 77 3.72 -1.54 4.52
N GLN A 78 4.49 -0.94 5.44
CA GLN A 78 5.36 0.19 5.14
C GLN A 78 6.45 -0.16 4.12
N ALA A 79 7.13 -1.30 4.31
CA ALA A 79 8.19 -1.76 3.41
C ALA A 79 7.65 -2.08 2.01
N HIS A 80 6.44 -2.65 1.91
CA HIS A 80 5.79 -2.90 0.63
C HIS A 80 5.43 -1.59 -0.09
N ALA A 81 4.81 -0.63 0.61
CA ALA A 81 4.51 0.71 0.08
C ALA A 81 5.78 1.42 -0.42
N ALA A 82 6.85 1.42 0.40
CA ALA A 82 8.15 1.96 0.02
C ALA A 82 8.73 1.26 -1.23
N SER A 83 8.59 -0.05 -1.37
CA SER A 83 9.08 -0.80 -2.54
C SER A 83 8.37 -0.42 -3.86
N ILE A 84 7.11 0.01 -3.79
CA ILE A 84 6.37 0.51 -4.95
C ILE A 84 6.90 1.89 -5.35
N ALA A 85 7.12 2.76 -4.38
CA ALA A 85 7.70 4.08 -4.59
C ALA A 85 9.11 4.02 -5.18
N ILE A 86 9.98 3.15 -4.67
CA ILE A 86 11.32 2.90 -5.21
C ILE A 86 11.22 2.51 -6.69
N LYS A 87 10.40 1.51 -7.04
CA LYS A 87 10.20 1.07 -8.44
C LYS A 87 9.67 2.18 -9.34
N LYS A 88 8.77 3.03 -8.82
CA LYS A 88 8.20 4.16 -9.56
C LYS A 88 9.29 5.19 -9.89
N LEU A 89 10.08 5.59 -8.90
CA LEU A 89 11.20 6.52 -9.06
C LEU A 89 12.30 5.94 -9.96
N GLU A 90 12.63 4.65 -9.81
CA GLU A 90 13.57 3.94 -10.70
C GLU A 90 13.12 3.96 -12.16
N GLU A 91 11.83 3.71 -12.46
CA GLU A 91 11.31 3.76 -13.83
C GLU A 91 11.28 5.20 -14.39
N GLN A 92 10.94 6.20 -13.58
CA GLN A 92 10.98 7.62 -13.97
C GLN A 92 12.40 8.11 -14.27
N HIS A 93 13.41 7.57 -13.58
CA HIS A 93 14.79 8.03 -13.62
C HIS A 93 15.77 7.01 -14.22
N LYS A 94 15.27 5.97 -14.92
CA LYS A 94 16.08 4.92 -15.56
C LYS A 94 17.17 5.43 -16.51
N ASP A 95 16.95 6.58 -17.14
CA ASP A 95 17.90 7.24 -18.05
C ASP A 95 18.88 8.18 -17.31
N VAL A 96 18.88 8.19 -15.97
CA VAL A 96 19.72 9.03 -15.10
C VAL A 96 20.57 8.13 -14.18
N PRO A 97 21.78 7.71 -14.60
CA PRO A 97 22.55 6.65 -13.92
C PRO A 97 22.87 6.92 -12.44
N ASP A 98 23.05 8.19 -12.07
CA ASP A 98 23.41 8.63 -10.71
C ASP A 98 22.22 9.15 -9.89
N TYR A 99 20.98 8.83 -10.30
CA TYR A 99 19.74 9.34 -9.66
C TYR A 99 19.77 9.24 -8.12
N TRP A 100 20.18 8.08 -7.59
CA TRP A 100 20.25 7.80 -6.15
C TRP A 100 21.50 8.37 -5.43
N TYR A 101 22.54 8.78 -6.17
CA TYR A 101 23.82 9.23 -5.62
C TYR A 101 23.98 10.77 -5.61
N GLY A 102 23.11 11.50 -6.31
CA GLY A 102 23.17 12.96 -6.48
C GLY A 102 22.20 13.77 -5.60
N TYR A 103 21.58 14.78 -6.21
CA TYR A 103 20.71 15.79 -5.58
C TYR A 103 19.44 15.25 -4.86
N ASN A 104 19.12 13.95 -4.98
CA ASN A 104 17.88 13.34 -4.53
C ASN A 104 17.88 12.85 -3.08
N GLY A 105 18.62 13.52 -2.19
CA GLY A 105 18.63 13.21 -0.75
C GLY A 105 17.21 13.18 -0.16
N CYS A 106 16.32 14.07 -0.63
CA CYS A 106 14.91 14.14 -0.24
C CYS A 106 14.17 12.79 -0.35
N TYR A 107 14.24 12.12 -1.51
CA TYR A 107 13.59 10.82 -1.73
C TYR A 107 14.20 9.70 -0.88
N ARG A 108 15.53 9.71 -0.73
CA ARG A 108 16.23 8.71 0.10
C ARG A 108 15.88 8.86 1.58
N ASP A 109 15.77 10.09 2.07
CA ASP A 109 15.45 10.37 3.48
C ASP A 109 13.95 10.13 3.76
N LEU A 110 13.08 10.40 2.77
CA LEU A 110 11.65 10.02 2.77
C LEU A 110 11.44 8.50 2.86
N LEU A 111 12.20 7.71 2.10
CA LEU A 111 11.99 6.26 2.01
C LEU A 111 12.83 5.45 3.00
N GLY A 112 14.00 5.95 3.41
CA GLY A 112 15.01 5.21 4.17
C GLY A 112 14.66 4.88 5.62
N HIS A 113 13.56 5.44 6.15
CA HIS A 113 13.07 5.15 7.49
C HIS A 113 11.90 4.13 7.51
N LEU A 114 11.27 3.86 6.37
CA LEU A 114 10.13 2.95 6.25
C LEU A 114 10.56 1.48 6.37
N GLY A 115 9.82 0.68 7.12
CA GLY A 115 10.10 -0.75 7.31
C GLY A 115 11.20 -1.09 8.33
N ASN A 116 11.74 -0.12 9.07
CA ASN A 116 12.71 -0.39 10.15
C ASN A 116 12.00 -0.71 11.47
N ALA A 117 11.93 -2.00 11.83
CA ALA A 117 11.27 -2.47 13.05
C ALA A 117 12.23 -2.60 14.27
N PRO A 118 11.96 -1.94 15.42
CA PRO A 118 12.47 -2.37 16.71
C PRO A 118 11.64 -3.54 17.27
N VAL A 119 12.29 -4.66 17.60
CA VAL A 119 11.62 -5.87 18.12
C VAL A 119 11.33 -5.73 19.61
N TYR A 120 10.14 -5.22 19.96
CA TYR A 120 9.65 -5.17 21.35
C TYR A 120 8.14 -5.40 21.43
N GLY A 121 7.70 -6.08 22.49
CA GLY A 121 6.27 -6.17 22.85
C GLY A 121 5.45 -7.22 22.11
N VAL A 122 6.08 -8.23 21.48
CA VAL A 122 5.40 -9.40 20.90
C VAL A 122 4.47 -10.01 21.96
N PRO A 123 3.14 -10.10 21.72
CA PRO A 123 2.22 -10.71 22.66
C PRO A 123 2.54 -12.18 22.93
N GLU A 124 2.27 -12.65 24.15
CA GLU A 124 2.33 -14.08 24.43
C GLU A 124 1.20 -14.79 23.67
N CYS A 125 1.55 -15.82 22.90
CA CYS A 125 0.58 -16.64 22.20
C CYS A 125 -0.39 -17.29 23.19
N PRO A 126 -1.71 -17.37 22.89
CA PRO A 126 -2.69 -17.95 23.80
C PRO A 126 -2.29 -19.36 24.24
N THR A 127 -2.41 -19.64 25.53
CA THR A 127 -2.08 -20.97 26.12
C THR A 127 -3.17 -22.01 25.86
N ASP A 128 -4.40 -21.56 25.61
CA ASP A 128 -5.61 -22.36 25.71
C ASP A 128 -6.05 -22.91 24.34
N LEU A 129 -5.07 -23.34 23.53
CA LEU A 129 -5.29 -23.75 22.14
C LEU A 129 -5.94 -25.13 22.05
N THR A 130 -6.98 -25.25 21.21
CA THR A 130 -7.64 -26.54 20.97
C THR A 130 -6.75 -27.41 20.08
N PRO A 131 -6.24 -28.57 20.54
CA PRO A 131 -5.38 -29.43 19.73
C PRO A 131 -6.15 -30.12 18.62
N CYS A 132 -5.45 -30.46 17.54
CA CYS A 132 -5.97 -31.36 16.52
C CYS A 132 -5.85 -32.82 16.92
N GLU A 133 -6.84 -33.62 16.54
CA GLU A 133 -6.81 -35.08 16.67
C GLU A 133 -5.72 -35.64 15.75
N THR A 134 -4.76 -36.36 16.32
CA THR A 134 -3.63 -36.96 15.59
C THR A 134 -3.97 -38.36 15.09
N ASP A 135 -3.49 -38.69 13.90
CA ASP A 135 -3.71 -39.98 13.22
C ASP A 135 -2.80 -41.12 13.74
N GLY A 136 -2.32 -41.01 14.98
CA GLY A 136 -1.51 -42.02 15.64
C GLY A 136 -0.02 -42.05 15.26
N SER A 137 0.46 -41.12 14.43
CA SER A 137 1.89 -41.04 14.09
C SER A 137 2.71 -40.29 15.16
N THR A 138 3.58 -41.00 15.88
CA THR A 138 4.37 -40.49 17.03
C THR A 138 5.46 -39.47 16.71
N TYR A 139 5.65 -39.09 15.43
CA TYR A 139 6.85 -38.36 14.97
C TYR A 139 6.58 -37.17 14.03
N SER A 140 5.33 -36.87 13.62
CA SER A 140 5.10 -35.94 12.49
C SER A 140 4.38 -34.62 12.79
N VAL A 141 3.66 -34.49 13.91
CA VAL A 141 2.67 -33.41 14.10
C VAL A 141 3.05 -32.44 15.23
N TYR A 142 3.91 -31.46 14.94
CA TYR A 142 4.23 -30.35 15.85
C TYR A 142 2.96 -29.56 16.22
N ASN A 143 2.45 -29.76 17.44
CA ASN A 143 1.34 -29.02 18.09
C ASN A 143 0.37 -28.39 17.08
N GLN A 144 -0.31 -29.20 16.28
CA GLN A 144 -1.35 -28.65 15.41
C GLN A 144 -2.57 -28.27 16.25
N VAL A 145 -3.08 -27.08 15.99
CA VAL A 145 -4.22 -26.48 16.68
C VAL A 145 -5.33 -26.23 15.69
N ARG A 146 -6.58 -26.34 16.16
CA ARG A 146 -7.77 -26.07 15.35
C ARG A 146 -7.93 -24.56 15.18
N ILE A 147 -8.14 -24.12 13.95
CA ILE A 147 -8.61 -22.77 13.67
C ILE A 147 -9.97 -22.57 14.34
N ASP A 148 -10.06 -21.55 15.18
CA ASP A 148 -11.27 -21.11 15.87
C ASP A 148 -11.69 -19.71 15.37
N ASP A 149 -12.55 -19.04 16.14
CA ASP A 149 -13.04 -17.70 15.81
C ASP A 149 -11.98 -16.62 16.08
N ALA A 150 -11.17 -16.78 17.14
CA ALA A 150 -10.10 -15.84 17.48
C ALA A 150 -9.04 -15.77 16.37
N TYR A 151 -8.65 -16.92 15.79
CA TYR A 151 -7.75 -16.95 14.63
C TYR A 151 -8.35 -16.26 13.40
N ILE A 152 -9.63 -16.49 13.11
CA ILE A 152 -10.30 -15.89 11.94
C ILE A 152 -10.45 -14.38 12.11
N GLU A 153 -10.84 -13.93 13.31
CA GLU A 153 -10.94 -12.50 13.64
C GLU A 153 -9.58 -11.81 13.60
N ALA A 154 -8.53 -12.41 14.16
CA ALA A 154 -7.17 -11.88 14.11
C ALA A 154 -6.64 -11.82 12.66
N LEU A 155 -6.90 -12.84 11.83
CA LEU A 155 -6.52 -12.84 10.42
C LEU A 155 -7.17 -11.67 9.66
N LEU A 156 -8.49 -11.49 9.81
CA LEU A 156 -9.22 -10.39 9.17
C LEU A 156 -8.79 -9.01 9.71
N HIS A 157 -8.51 -8.91 11.01
CA HIS A 157 -7.98 -7.70 11.63
C HIS A 157 -6.59 -7.34 11.08
N ASN A 158 -5.71 -8.32 10.93
CA ASN A 158 -4.36 -8.13 10.38
C ASN A 158 -4.40 -7.70 8.92
N GLU A 159 -5.22 -8.34 8.08
CA GLU A 159 -5.40 -7.93 6.68
C GLU A 159 -5.90 -6.49 6.57
N LYS A 160 -6.87 -6.11 7.40
CA LYS A 160 -7.38 -4.75 7.46
C LYS A 160 -6.30 -3.76 7.92
N SER A 161 -5.59 -4.07 9.00
CA SER A 161 -4.49 -3.24 9.55
C SER A 161 -3.35 -3.06 8.54
N TYR A 162 -3.02 -4.12 7.79
CA TYR A 162 -2.06 -4.08 6.69
C TYR A 162 -2.55 -3.15 5.57
N GLN A 163 -3.79 -3.30 5.11
CA GLN A 163 -4.37 -2.45 4.06
C GLN A 163 -4.43 -0.96 4.48
N GLU A 164 -4.86 -0.68 5.71
CA GLU A 164 -4.91 0.69 6.25
C GLU A 164 -3.50 1.29 6.39
N THR A 165 -2.52 0.54 6.90
CA THR A 165 -1.14 1.01 7.01
C THR A 165 -0.52 1.24 5.63
N PHE A 166 -0.65 0.28 4.71
CA PHE A 166 -0.14 0.37 3.34
C PHE A 166 -0.72 1.58 2.60
N LYS A 167 -2.04 1.80 2.72
CA LYS A 167 -2.70 2.99 2.19
C LYS A 167 -2.09 4.27 2.76
N ASN A 168 -2.07 4.41 4.08
CA ASN A 168 -1.62 5.65 4.74
C ASN A 168 -0.15 5.95 4.40
N THR A 169 0.72 4.94 4.32
CA THR A 169 2.11 5.13 3.92
C THR A 169 2.24 5.49 2.43
N LEU A 170 1.39 4.99 1.53
CA LEU A 170 1.35 5.49 0.14
C LEU A 170 0.86 6.94 0.05
N GLU A 171 -0.08 7.38 0.91
CA GLU A 171 -0.50 8.78 1.02
C GLU A 171 0.66 9.67 1.50
N GLU A 172 1.35 9.29 2.58
CA GLU A 172 2.55 9.97 3.10
C GLU A 172 3.69 10.06 2.07
N ILE A 173 3.93 8.97 1.32
CA ILE A 173 4.92 8.95 0.24
C ILE A 173 4.51 9.88 -0.89
N ASN A 174 3.25 9.86 -1.36
CA ASN A 174 2.78 10.74 -2.42
C ASN A 174 2.95 12.22 -2.06
N GLU A 175 2.56 12.61 -0.84
CA GLU A 175 2.83 13.95 -0.31
C GLU A 175 4.33 14.28 -0.22
N GLY A 176 5.15 13.30 0.18
CA GLY A 176 6.60 13.46 0.28
C GLY A 176 7.27 13.66 -1.07
N MET A 177 6.86 12.89 -2.08
CA MET A 177 7.39 13.00 -3.44
C MET A 177 7.02 14.33 -4.09
N GLU A 178 5.79 14.82 -3.93
CA GLU A 178 5.40 16.17 -4.41
C GLU A 178 6.30 17.26 -3.80
N LYS A 179 6.59 17.17 -2.49
CA LYS A 179 7.51 18.08 -1.78
C LYS A 179 8.96 17.94 -2.23
N CYS A 180 9.38 16.79 -2.77
CA CYS A 180 10.71 16.59 -3.35
C CYS A 180 10.79 17.02 -4.83
N GLU A 181 9.71 16.92 -5.62
CA GLU A 181 9.64 17.42 -7.01
C GLU A 181 9.66 18.96 -7.09
N ALA A 182 9.25 19.65 -6.02
CA ALA A 182 9.14 21.11 -5.96
C ALA A 182 10.44 21.86 -5.52
N GLN A 183 11.57 21.16 -5.40
CA GLN A 183 12.88 21.70 -4.94
C GLN A 183 13.87 21.95 -6.09
#